data_AF-A0A5Y2N983-F1
#
_entry.id   AF-A0A5Y2N983-F1
#
_cell.length_a   1.000
_cell.length_b   1.000
_cell.length_c   1.000
_cell.angle_alpha   90.00
_cell.angle_beta   90.00
_cell.angle_gamma   90.00
#
_symmetry.space_group_name_H-M   'P 1'
#
loop_
_entity.id
_entity.type
_entity.pdbx_description
1 polymer ?
#
loop_
_entity_poly.entity_id
_entity_poly.type
_entity_poly.pdbx_seq_one_letter_code
_entity_poly.pdbx_strand_id
1 'polypeptide(L)'
;MAKIAGTCFFKVDGQQLSLTGGIEVPMNTRVRDDVVGMTGDVDYKESWRSPYVKGTFKVPKSFPVDKLTTSDQMTITAELANGMVYVLSSAWLHGEANHNAEEGTVDLEFHGEEGGYQ
;
A
#
# COMPACT_ATOMS: atom_id res chain seq x y z
N MET A 1 10.33 -20.53 11.84
CA MET A 1 9.41 -19.61 12.56
C MET A 1 9.30 -18.34 11.73
N ALA A 2 8.19 -18.14 11.01
CA ALA A 2 7.97 -16.94 10.22
C ALA A 2 7.86 -15.74 11.17
N LYS A 3 8.71 -14.73 10.97
CA LYS A 3 8.67 -13.50 11.79
C LYS A 3 7.34 -12.81 11.50
N ILE A 4 6.46 -12.74 12.48
CA ILE A 4 5.15 -12.08 12.34
C ILE A 4 5.30 -10.54 12.27
N ALA A 5 6.46 -10.01 12.69
CA ALA A 5 6.86 -8.60 12.55
C ALA A 5 8.37 -8.49 12.30
N GLY A 6 8.78 -7.58 11.42
CA GLY A 6 10.17 -7.46 10.95
C GLY A 6 10.29 -6.48 9.78
N THR A 7 11.51 -6.30 9.26
CA THR A 7 11.82 -5.38 8.17
C THR A 7 10.99 -5.73 6.93
N CYS A 8 9.96 -4.94 6.64
CA CYS A 8 9.24 -5.02 5.37
C CYS A 8 10.08 -4.34 4.29
N PHE A 9 10.18 -4.96 3.10
CA PHE A 9 10.85 -4.34 1.97
C PHE A 9 9.81 -3.68 1.08
N PHE A 10 10.12 -2.49 0.60
CA PHE A 10 9.27 -1.81 -0.35
C PHE A 10 10.09 -1.43 -1.56
N LYS A 11 9.66 -1.83 -2.74
CA LYS A 11 10.34 -1.55 -4.00
C LYS A 11 9.42 -0.76 -4.90
N VAL A 12 9.93 0.30 -5.50
CA VAL A 12 9.23 1.10 -6.51
C VAL A 12 10.03 1.02 -7.80
N ASP A 13 9.46 0.41 -8.84
CA ASP A 13 10.13 0.15 -10.12
C ASP A 13 11.53 -0.49 -9.96
N GLY A 14 11.66 -1.39 -8.99
CA GLY A 14 12.94 -2.04 -8.65
C GLY A 14 13.87 -1.26 -7.73
N GLN A 15 13.57 0.00 -7.39
CA GLN A 15 14.30 0.74 -6.36
C GLN A 15 13.77 0.41 -4.98
N GLN A 16 14.62 -0.18 -4.14
CA GLN A 16 14.26 -0.53 -2.77
C GLN A 16 14.31 0.70 -1.85
N LEU A 17 13.19 0.99 -1.20
CA LEU A 17 13.03 2.01 -0.18
C LEU A 17 13.11 1.40 1.21
N SER A 18 13.71 2.14 2.13
CA SER A 18 13.83 1.75 3.53
C SER A 18 12.55 2.13 4.28
N LEU A 19 11.80 1.11 4.68
CA LEU A 19 10.68 1.30 5.58
C LEU A 19 11.14 1.41 7.03
N THR A 20 10.40 2.16 7.82
CA THR A 20 10.63 2.25 9.28
C THR A 20 9.36 2.04 10.08
N GLY A 21 8.19 2.34 9.52
CA GLY A 21 6.90 2.07 10.16
C GLY A 21 6.26 0.75 9.74
N GLY A 22 4.95 0.67 9.95
CA GLY A 22 4.11 -0.40 9.42
C GLY A 22 3.83 -0.22 7.92
N ILE A 23 3.58 -1.33 7.25
CA ILE A 23 2.90 -1.35 5.94
C ILE A 23 1.47 -1.83 6.18
N GLU A 24 0.52 -1.13 5.58
CA GLU A 24 -0.87 -1.56 5.48
C GLU A 24 -1.21 -1.81 4.02
N VAL A 25 -1.74 -2.99 3.75
CA VAL A 25 -2.26 -3.37 2.43
C VAL A 25 -3.66 -3.98 2.62
N PRO A 26 -4.61 -3.70 1.73
CA PRO A 26 -5.92 -4.33 1.79
C PRO A 26 -5.80 -5.80 1.41
N MET A 27 -6.32 -6.67 2.29
CA MET A 27 -6.46 -8.10 2.00
C MET A 27 -7.60 -8.42 1.04
N ASN A 28 -8.57 -7.50 0.91
CA ASN A 28 -9.76 -7.70 0.11
C ASN A 28 -9.84 -6.63 -0.98
N THR A 29 -9.85 -7.05 -2.24
CA THR A 29 -10.13 -6.20 -3.42
C THR A 29 -11.64 -5.94 -3.61
N ARG A 30 -12.47 -6.75 -2.96
CA ARG A 30 -13.93 -6.67 -2.98
C ARG A 30 -14.43 -6.60 -1.54
N VAL A 31 -15.06 -5.48 -1.18
CA VAL A 31 -15.77 -5.36 0.10
C VAL A 31 -17.21 -5.76 -0.17
N ARG A 32 -17.69 -6.76 0.57
CA ARG A 32 -19.09 -7.17 0.56
C ARG A 32 -19.72 -6.60 1.82
N ASP A 33 -20.57 -5.60 1.65
CA ASP A 33 -21.40 -5.07 2.72
C ASP A 33 -22.75 -5.79 2.71
N ASP A 34 -23.17 -6.27 3.88
CA ASP A 34 -24.45 -6.96 4.04
C ASP A 34 -25.58 -5.94 4.01
N VAL A 35 -26.47 -6.05 3.02
CA VAL A 35 -27.72 -5.30 2.95
C VAL A 35 -28.83 -6.22 3.42
N VAL A 36 -29.15 -6.12 4.71
CA VAL A 36 -30.25 -6.89 5.31
C VAL A 36 -31.56 -6.14 5.10
N GLY A 37 -32.45 -6.72 4.30
CA GLY A 37 -33.82 -6.24 4.14
C GLY A 37 -34.68 -6.57 5.36
N MET A 38 -35.65 -5.70 5.68
CA MET A 38 -36.55 -5.87 6.84
C MET A 38 -37.43 -7.15 6.77
N THR A 39 -37.45 -7.82 5.61
CA THR A 39 -38.15 -9.08 5.32
C THR A 39 -37.30 -10.34 5.58
N GLY A 40 -36.01 -10.19 5.91
CA GLY A 40 -35.09 -11.31 6.12
C GLY A 40 -34.28 -11.72 4.88
N ASP A 41 -34.42 -10.99 3.77
CA ASP A 41 -33.55 -11.15 2.60
C ASP A 41 -32.16 -10.58 2.89
N VAL A 42 -31.12 -11.37 2.59
CA VAL A 42 -29.72 -11.00 2.75
C VAL A 42 -29.13 -10.82 1.36
N ASP A 43 -29.07 -9.57 0.91
CA ASP A 43 -28.33 -9.19 -0.29
C ASP A 43 -26.95 -8.67 0.11
N TYR A 44 -25.95 -8.85 -0.74
CA TYR A 44 -24.62 -8.26 -0.53
C TYR A 44 -24.36 -7.20 -1.60
N LYS A 45 -23.93 -6.01 -1.17
CA LYS A 45 -23.40 -5.00 -2.08
C LYS A 45 -21.90 -5.22 -2.20
N GLU A 46 -21.45 -5.61 -3.38
CA GLU A 46 -20.03 -5.70 -3.66
C GLU A 46 -19.52 -4.34 -4.16
N SER A 47 -18.70 -3.66 -3.35
CA SER A 47 -18.04 -2.43 -3.75
C SER A 47 -16.61 -2.76 -4.17
N TRP A 48 -16.24 -2.31 -5.38
CA TRP A 48 -14.87 -2.43 -5.87
C TRP A 48 -13.96 -1.49 -5.08
N ARG A 49 -12.98 -2.04 -4.36
CA ARG A 49 -11.99 -1.24 -3.63
C ARG A 49 -10.69 -1.25 -4.43
N SER A 50 -10.17 -0.07 -4.75
CA SER A 50 -8.87 0.03 -5.40
C SER A 50 -7.80 -0.54 -4.47
N PRO A 51 -6.89 -1.38 -4.98
CA PRO A 51 -5.77 -1.87 -4.21
C PRO A 51 -4.86 -0.69 -3.85
N TYR A 52 -4.39 -0.65 -2.61
CA TYR A 52 -3.52 0.42 -2.12
C TYR A 52 -2.43 -0.14 -1.21
N VAL A 53 -1.34 0.59 -1.04
CA VAL A 53 -0.31 0.30 -0.06
C VAL A 53 -0.02 1.58 0.69
N LYS A 54 -0.12 1.54 2.00
CA LYS A 54 0.23 2.65 2.88
C LYS A 54 1.40 2.25 3.75
N GLY A 55 2.37 3.15 3.93
CA GLY A 55 3.46 2.90 4.85
C GLY A 55 4.25 4.14 5.20
N THR A 56 5.02 4.04 6.28
CA THR A 56 5.93 5.09 6.72
C THR A 56 7.37 4.75 6.31
N PHE A 57 7.93 5.64 5.49
CA PHE A 57 9.24 5.49 4.87
C PHE A 57 10.24 6.46 5.50
N LYS A 58 11.52 6.08 5.48
CA LYS A 58 12.60 7.05 5.74
C LYS A 58 12.97 7.75 4.44
N VAL A 59 13.19 9.07 4.52
CA VAL A 59 13.63 9.90 3.40
C VAL A 59 15.14 10.14 3.52
N PRO A 60 16.00 9.26 2.98
CA PRO A 60 17.41 9.57 2.82
C PRO A 60 17.59 10.71 1.81
N LYS A 61 18.78 11.33 1.80
CA LYS A 61 19.12 12.42 0.88
C LYS A 61 18.99 12.06 -0.62
N SER A 62 18.95 10.77 -0.94
CA SER A 62 18.77 10.22 -2.29
C SER A 62 17.36 9.70 -2.58
N PHE A 63 16.37 10.06 -1.75
CA PHE A 63 15.01 9.58 -1.93
C PHE A 63 14.39 10.19 -3.20
N PRO A 64 13.82 9.38 -4.10
CA PRO A 64 13.31 9.84 -5.39
C PRO A 64 11.92 10.48 -5.25
N VAL A 65 11.81 11.58 -4.51
CA VAL A 65 10.54 12.29 -4.26
C VAL A 65 9.85 12.65 -5.56
N ASP A 66 10.57 13.30 -6.49
CA ASP A 66 10.01 13.75 -7.77
C ASP A 66 9.43 12.59 -8.59
N LYS A 67 10.08 11.42 -8.55
CA LYS A 67 9.58 10.24 -9.25
C LYS A 67 8.28 9.75 -8.61
N LEU A 68 8.23 9.68 -7.29
CA LEU A 68 7.06 9.18 -6.56
C LEU A 68 5.86 10.12 -6.64
N THR A 69 6.08 11.43 -6.68
CA THR A 69 5.02 12.44 -6.75
C THR A 69 4.53 12.70 -8.17
N THR A 70 5.37 12.50 -9.19
CA THR A 70 5.03 12.80 -10.59
C THR A 70 4.59 11.57 -11.37
N SER A 71 5.07 10.37 -11.00
CA SER A 71 4.73 9.15 -11.74
C SER A 71 3.37 8.61 -11.33
N ASP A 72 2.58 8.22 -12.31
CA ASP A 72 1.27 7.59 -12.17
C ASP A 72 1.24 6.11 -12.56
N GLN A 73 2.31 5.62 -13.19
CA GLN A 73 2.46 4.23 -13.64
C GLN A 73 3.63 3.50 -12.98
N MET A 74 3.70 3.50 -11.64
CA MET A 74 4.76 2.79 -10.91
C MET A 74 4.37 1.35 -10.58
N THR A 75 5.33 0.44 -10.54
CA THR A 75 5.13 -0.90 -9.95
C THR A 75 5.64 -0.90 -8.53
N ILE A 76 4.75 -1.16 -7.58
CA ILE A 76 5.08 -1.18 -6.16
C ILE A 76 5.06 -2.61 -5.66
N THR A 77 6.14 -3.03 -5.00
CA THR A 77 6.24 -4.35 -4.38
C THR A 77 6.52 -4.18 -2.90
N ALA A 78 5.55 -4.56 -2.08
CA ALA A 78 5.64 -4.58 -0.63
C ALA A 78 5.82 -6.02 -0.15
N GLU A 79 7.03 -6.36 0.28
CA GLU A 79 7.33 -7.63 0.93
C GLU A 79 7.09 -7.46 2.44
N LEU A 80 6.06 -8.12 2.94
CA LEU A 80 5.67 -8.11 4.35
C LEU A 80 6.63 -9.01 5.15
N ALA A 81 6.82 -8.68 6.43
CA ALA A 81 7.70 -9.42 7.34
C ALA A 81 7.38 -10.93 7.47
N ASN A 82 6.11 -11.27 7.25
CA ASN A 82 5.61 -12.65 7.29
C ASN A 82 5.95 -13.47 6.03
N GLY A 83 6.62 -12.86 5.04
CA GLY A 83 7.00 -13.49 3.78
C GLY A 83 5.96 -13.37 2.67
N MET A 84 4.82 -12.74 2.92
CA MET A 84 3.84 -12.44 1.87
C MET A 84 4.29 -11.24 1.04
N VAL A 85 4.13 -11.32 -0.27
CA VAL A 85 4.47 -10.24 -1.19
C VAL A 85 3.20 -9.66 -1.76
N TYR A 86 3.03 -8.35 -1.62
CA TYR A 86 1.93 -7.60 -2.20
C TYR A 86 2.46 -6.71 -3.33
N VAL A 87 1.92 -6.88 -4.53
CA VAL A 87 2.35 -6.12 -5.71
C VAL A 87 1.20 -5.26 -6.18
N LEU A 88 1.45 -3.96 -6.37
CA LEU A 88 0.60 -3.05 -7.13
C LEU A 88 1.22 -2.79 -8.50
N SER A 89 0.39 -2.78 -9.54
CA SER A 89 0.74 -2.34 -10.88
C SER A 89 -0.03 -1.07 -11.23
N SER A 90 0.56 -0.23 -12.08
CA SER A 90 0.02 1.10 -12.42
C SER A 90 -0.33 1.91 -11.17
N ALA A 91 0.64 2.03 -10.26
CA ALA A 91 0.47 2.69 -8.98
C ALA A 91 0.92 4.16 -9.02
N TRP A 92 0.16 5.01 -8.35
CA TRP A 92 0.43 6.43 -8.18
C TRP A 92 0.39 6.79 -6.69
N LEU A 93 1.07 7.88 -6.33
CA LEU A 93 0.96 8.45 -5.00
C LEU A 93 -0.44 9.05 -4.82
N HIS A 94 -1.19 8.53 -3.86
CA HIS A 94 -2.52 9.02 -3.48
C HIS A 94 -2.43 9.77 -2.16
N GLY A 95 -3.01 10.97 -2.12
CA GLY A 95 -2.98 11.83 -0.93
C GLY A 95 -1.72 12.68 -0.84
N GLU A 96 -1.41 13.13 0.37
CA GLU A 96 -0.29 14.04 0.63
C GLU A 96 0.92 13.27 1.17
N ALA A 97 2.06 13.40 0.49
CA ALA A 97 3.36 12.95 0.99
C ALA A 97 3.90 13.97 1.99
N ASN A 98 3.51 13.86 3.25
CA ASN A 98 3.94 14.82 4.27
C ASN A 98 5.29 14.42 4.84
N HIS A 99 6.33 15.18 4.49
CA HIS A 99 7.69 14.90 4.97
C HIS A 99 7.89 15.48 6.38
N ASN A 100 8.10 14.61 7.35
CA ASN A 100 8.49 15.00 8.69
C ASN A 100 10.02 15.18 8.74
N ALA A 101 10.48 16.42 8.64
CA ALA A 101 11.90 16.77 8.67
C ALA A 101 12.56 16.55 10.04
N GLU A 102 11.78 16.49 11.13
CA GLU A 102 12.30 16.25 12.48
C GLU A 102 12.70 14.79 12.68
N GLU A 103 11.89 13.87 12.17
CA GLU A 103 12.14 12.42 12.26
C GLU A 103 12.81 11.83 11.01
N GLY A 104 12.87 12.59 9.91
CA GLY A 104 13.37 12.14 8.61
C GLY A 104 12.47 11.07 7.96
N THR A 105 11.18 11.11 8.27
CA THR A 105 10.16 10.14 7.82
C THR A 105 9.17 10.79 6.86
N VAL A 106 8.45 9.96 6.11
CA VAL A 106 7.33 10.36 5.26
C VAL A 106 6.29 9.26 5.24
N ASP A 107 5.03 9.63 5.40
CA ASP A 107 3.92 8.73 5.18
C ASP A 107 3.50 8.81 3.73
N LEU A 108 3.53 7.66 3.05
CA LEU A 108 3.14 7.56 1.65
C LEU A 108 2.02 6.55 1.53
N GLU A 109 1.02 6.93 0.75
CA GLU A 109 -0.08 6.07 0.38
C GLU A 109 -0.11 5.97 -1.13
N PHE A 110 -0.05 4.76 -1.66
CA PHE A 110 -0.03 4.51 -3.08
C PHE A 110 -1.25 3.70 -3.46
N HIS A 111 -1.93 4.12 -4.53
CA HIS A 111 -3.08 3.40 -5.07
C HIS A 111 -2.66 2.83 -6.42
N GLY A 112 -3.10 1.61 -6.72
CA GLY A 112 -2.90 0.99 -8.03
C GLY A 112 -4.22 0.66 -8.71
N GLU A 113 -4.19 0.51 -10.02
CA GLU A 113 -5.32 -0.07 -10.76
C GLU A 113 -5.46 -1.56 -10.47
N GLU A 114 -4.33 -2.27 -10.43
CA GLU A 114 -4.27 -3.71 -10.15
C GLU A 114 -3.34 -3.98 -8.99
N GLY A 115 -3.73 -4.93 -8.15
CA GLY A 115 -2.95 -5.25 -6.96
C GLY A 115 -3.42 -6.49 -6.26
N GLY A 116 -2.46 -7.28 -5.78
CA GLY A 116 -2.74 -8.56 -5.16
C GLY A 116 -1.53 -9.16 -4.45
N TYR A 117 -1.81 -10.18 -3.66
CA TYR A 117 -0.79 -11.03 -3.09
C TYR A 117 -0.23 -11.99 -4.14
N GLN A 118 1.08 -12.12 -4.19
CA GLN A 118 1.79 -13.14 -4.96
C GLN A 118 2.23 -14.30 -4.07
#